data_AF-A0A925JIZ2-F1
#
_entry.id   AF-A0A925JIZ2-F1
#
_cell.length_a   1.000
_cell.length_b   1.000
_cell.length_c   1.000
_cell.angle_alpha   90.00
_cell.angle_beta   90.00
_cell.angle_gamma   90.00
#
_symmetry.space_group_name_H-M   'P 1'
#
loop_
_entity.id
_entity.type
_entity.pdbx_description
1 polymer ?
#
loop_
_entity_poly.entity_id
_entity_poly.type
_entity_poly.pdbx_seq_one_letter_code
_entity_poly.pdbx_strand_id
1 'polypeptide(L)'
;MNRKVSLIGAPTDIGAGSRGASMGPEALRVANIAPILAGQGLDVADRGNLSGPSNPWLPPVDGYRHLHEVVAWNQSLHEAVYAELSAGRMPIVLGGDHCLGIGSISAVARHCRET
;
A
#
# COMPACT_ATOMS: atom_id res chain seq x y z
N MET A 1 6.29 -11.29 23.54
CA MET A 1 5.39 -10.24 22.99
C MET A 1 5.13 -10.57 21.54
N ASN A 2 3.87 -10.55 21.09
CA ASN A 2 3.54 -10.78 19.69
C ASN A 2 4.02 -9.61 18.84
N ARG A 3 4.59 -9.90 17.66
CA ARG A 3 5.01 -8.85 16.73
C ARG A 3 3.75 -8.16 16.18
N LYS A 4 3.72 -6.83 16.28
CA LYS A 4 2.60 -6.00 15.82
C LYS A 4 2.71 -5.74 14.33
N VAL A 5 1.65 -6.00 13.60
CA VAL A 5 1.56 -5.85 12.15
C VAL A 5 0.32 -5.03 11.79
N SER A 6 0.43 -4.21 10.77
CA SER A 6 -0.69 -3.46 10.21
C SER A 6 -0.86 -3.77 8.73
N LEU A 7 -2.06 -4.18 8.31
CA LEU A 7 -2.40 -4.35 6.90
C LEU A 7 -2.90 -3.02 6.35
N ILE A 8 -2.32 -2.58 5.23
CA ILE A 8 -2.70 -1.33 4.55
C ILE A 8 -3.04 -1.68 3.11
N GLY A 9 -4.30 -1.53 2.72
CA GLY A 9 -4.71 -1.73 1.33
C GLY A 9 -4.47 -0.51 0.48
N ALA A 10 -3.90 -0.68 -0.71
CA ALA A 10 -3.67 0.36 -1.69
C ALA A 10 -4.16 -0.11 -3.08
N PRO A 11 -5.49 -0.04 -3.34
CA PRO A 11 -6.12 -0.63 -4.53
C PRO A 11 -5.93 0.24 -5.78
N THR A 12 -4.72 0.29 -6.32
CA THR A 12 -4.40 1.05 -7.54
C THR A 12 -3.86 0.17 -8.66
N ASP A 13 -4.21 0.50 -9.90
CA ASP A 13 -3.62 -0.04 -11.12
C ASP A 13 -3.24 1.08 -12.11
N ILE A 14 -3.06 2.30 -11.58
CA ILE A 14 -2.81 3.53 -12.33
C ILE A 14 -1.45 3.56 -13.01
N GLY A 15 -0.42 3.02 -12.36
CA GLY A 15 0.92 2.94 -12.92
C GLY A 15 1.09 1.78 -13.90
N ALA A 16 0.13 0.86 -13.93
CA ALA A 16 0.18 -0.31 -14.81
C ALA A 16 -0.29 -0.01 -16.25
N GLY A 17 0.13 -0.87 -17.18
CA GLY A 17 -0.38 -0.87 -18.56
C GLY A 17 -1.74 -1.58 -18.73
N SER A 18 -2.25 -2.21 -17.67
CA SER A 18 -3.50 -2.98 -17.65
C SER A 18 -4.25 -2.78 -16.34
N ARG A 19 -5.57 -2.91 -16.39
CA ARG A 19 -6.43 -2.87 -15.20
C ARG A 19 -6.43 -4.22 -14.47
N GLY A 20 -6.77 -4.18 -13.17
CA GLY A 20 -7.13 -5.34 -12.37
C GLY A 20 -6.26 -5.55 -11.13
N ALA A 21 -5.06 -4.97 -11.09
CA ALA A 21 -4.21 -5.03 -9.90
C ALA A 21 -4.90 -4.36 -8.69
N SER A 22 -5.75 -3.36 -8.93
CA SER A 22 -6.60 -2.71 -7.93
C SER A 22 -7.49 -3.67 -7.12
N MET A 23 -7.78 -4.87 -7.63
CA MET A 23 -8.55 -5.91 -6.93
C MET A 23 -7.72 -6.71 -5.90
N GLY A 24 -6.40 -6.61 -5.95
CA GLY A 24 -5.47 -7.37 -5.11
C GLY A 24 -5.73 -7.29 -3.60
N PRO A 25 -5.95 -6.08 -3.02
CA PRO A 25 -6.16 -5.96 -1.58
C PRO A 25 -7.39 -6.72 -1.10
N GLU A 26 -8.50 -6.64 -1.86
CA GLU A 26 -9.73 -7.36 -1.51
C GLU A 26 -9.59 -8.86 -1.71
N ALA A 27 -8.93 -9.30 -2.79
CA ALA A 27 -8.66 -10.71 -3.03
C ALA A 27 -7.87 -11.36 -1.87
N LEU A 28 -6.88 -10.66 -1.31
CA LEU A 28 -6.13 -11.13 -0.14
C LEU A 28 -6.97 -11.18 1.13
N ARG A 29 -7.91 -10.24 1.31
CA ARG A 29 -8.86 -10.27 2.43
C ARG A 29 -9.82 -11.44 2.33
N VAL A 30 -10.39 -11.68 1.14
CA VAL A 30 -11.23 -12.86 0.85
C VAL A 30 -10.45 -14.16 1.10
N ALA A 31 -9.16 -14.18 0.79
CA ALA A 31 -8.26 -15.31 1.09
C ALA A 31 -7.87 -15.41 2.59
N ASN A 32 -8.51 -14.66 3.48
CA ASN A 32 -8.31 -14.69 4.94
C ASN A 32 -6.91 -14.31 5.42
N ILE A 33 -6.22 -13.37 4.76
CA ILE A 33 -4.85 -12.98 5.16
C ILE A 33 -4.75 -12.55 6.64
N ALA A 34 -5.71 -11.78 7.17
CA ALA A 34 -5.67 -11.32 8.55
C ALA A 34 -5.80 -12.48 9.57
N PRO A 35 -6.82 -13.37 9.48
CA PRO A 35 -6.89 -14.57 10.31
C PRO A 35 -5.66 -15.48 10.20
N ILE A 36 -5.11 -15.67 8.99
CA ILE A 36 -3.92 -16.50 8.77
C ILE A 36 -2.72 -15.93 9.53
N LEU A 37 -2.46 -14.62 9.40
CA LEU A 37 -1.37 -13.94 10.12
C LEU A 37 -1.57 -13.97 11.65
N ALA A 38 -2.80 -13.78 12.11
CA ALA A 38 -3.13 -13.89 13.54
C ALA A 38 -2.89 -15.31 14.06
N GLY A 39 -3.22 -16.34 13.28
CA GLY A 39 -2.93 -17.75 13.58
C GLY A 39 -1.43 -18.08 13.70
N GLN A 40 -0.56 -17.24 13.13
CA GLN A 40 0.90 -17.33 13.28
C GLN A 40 1.43 -16.57 14.53
N GLY A 41 0.54 -16.08 15.40
CA GLY A 41 0.92 -15.37 16.62
C GLY A 41 1.25 -13.89 16.43
N LEU A 42 0.79 -13.27 15.35
CA LEU A 42 0.93 -11.82 15.12
C LEU A 42 -0.25 -11.04 15.72
N ASP A 43 0.03 -9.84 16.25
CA ASP A 43 -1.02 -8.86 16.55
C ASP A 43 -1.33 -8.08 15.26
N VAL A 44 -2.42 -8.42 14.59
CA VAL A 44 -2.80 -7.88 13.28
C VAL A 44 -3.85 -6.79 13.44
N ALA A 45 -3.58 -5.61 12.88
CA ALA A 45 -4.57 -4.55 12.69
C ALA A 45 -4.80 -4.33 11.19
N ASP A 46 -6.03 -4.54 10.70
CA ASP A 46 -6.39 -4.16 9.33
C ASP A 46 -6.83 -2.68 9.31
N ARG A 47 -6.12 -1.85 8.53
CA ARG A 47 -6.40 -0.42 8.38
C ARG A 47 -7.34 -0.10 7.22
N GLY A 48 -7.88 -1.13 6.56
CA GLY A 48 -8.75 -0.98 5.40
C GLY A 48 -7.96 -0.56 4.16
N ASN A 49 -8.66 0.08 3.22
CA ASN A 49 -8.07 0.60 2.00
C ASN A 49 -7.86 2.10 2.09
N LEU A 50 -6.69 2.54 1.63
CA LEU A 50 -6.47 3.93 1.29
C LEU A 50 -7.37 4.33 0.12
N SER A 51 -7.79 5.59 0.12
CA SER A 51 -8.49 6.22 -0.99
C SER A 51 -7.50 7.02 -1.84
N GLY A 52 -7.71 7.01 -3.15
CA GLY A 52 -6.87 7.74 -4.09
C GLY A 52 -7.61 7.98 -5.40
N PRO A 53 -6.96 8.68 -6.34
CA PRO A 53 -7.54 8.93 -7.65
C PRO A 53 -7.89 7.63 -8.36
N SER A 54 -8.96 7.65 -9.15
CA SER A 54 -9.34 6.56 -10.04
C SER A 54 -8.47 6.56 -11.28
N ASN A 55 -8.37 5.40 -11.96
CA ASN A 55 -7.56 5.27 -13.16
C ASN A 55 -8.24 5.98 -14.36
N PRO A 56 -7.70 7.12 -14.85
CA PRO A 56 -8.31 7.86 -15.97
C PRO A 56 -8.25 7.11 -17.30
N TRP A 57 -7.42 6.06 -17.41
CA TRP A 57 -7.27 5.23 -18.61
C TRP A 57 -6.94 6.02 -19.88
N LEU A 58 -6.04 6.99 -19.73
CA LEU A 58 -5.54 7.80 -20.82
C LEU A 58 -4.25 7.21 -21.43
N PRO A 59 -3.89 7.59 -22.67
CA PRO A 59 -2.56 7.33 -23.21
C PRO A 59 -1.46 7.95 -22.35
N PRO A 60 -0.24 7.40 -22.37
CA PRO A 60 0.88 8.00 -21.66
C PRO A 60 1.23 9.37 -22.23
N VAL A 61 1.70 10.27 -21.35
CA VAL A 61 2.24 11.59 -21.68
C VAL A 61 3.72 11.57 -21.33
N ASP A 62 4.58 11.92 -22.29
CA ASP A 62 6.04 11.90 -22.14
C ASP A 62 6.61 10.57 -21.62
N GLY A 63 5.99 9.46 -22.02
CA GLY A 63 6.38 8.10 -21.60
C GLY A 63 5.84 7.68 -20.23
N TYR A 64 5.21 8.57 -19.48
CA TYR A 64 4.61 8.28 -18.18
C TYR A 64 3.11 8.02 -18.31
N ARG A 65 2.63 7.03 -17.56
CA ARG A 65 1.20 6.82 -17.32
C ARG A 65 0.81 7.57 -16.05
N HIS A 66 -0.12 8.51 -16.20
CA HIS A 66 -0.95 9.01 -15.09
C HIS A 66 -0.11 9.52 -13.91
N LEU A 67 0.94 10.29 -14.21
CA LEU A 67 1.99 10.64 -13.25
C LEU A 67 1.43 11.37 -12.01
N HIS A 68 0.49 12.29 -12.21
CA HIS A 68 -0.13 13.02 -11.11
C HIS A 68 -0.87 12.08 -10.15
N GLU A 69 -1.59 11.11 -10.70
CA GLU A 69 -2.33 10.11 -9.93
C GLU A 69 -1.39 9.13 -9.21
N VAL A 70 -0.31 8.70 -9.86
CA VAL A 70 0.75 7.88 -9.24
C VAL A 70 1.38 8.63 -8.06
N VAL A 71 1.67 9.92 -8.22
CA VAL A 71 2.23 10.76 -7.15
C VAL A 71 1.27 10.83 -5.96
N ALA A 72 -0.02 11.10 -6.21
CA ALA A 72 -1.02 11.19 -5.16
C ALA A 72 -1.16 9.87 -4.37
N TRP A 73 -1.17 8.73 -5.07
CA TRP A 73 -1.19 7.41 -4.43
C TRP A 73 0.04 7.18 -3.55
N ASN A 74 1.22 7.52 -4.05
CA ASN A 74 2.47 7.31 -3.31
C ASN A 74 2.63 8.25 -2.12
N GLN A 75 2.13 9.48 -2.18
CA GLN A 75 2.06 10.39 -1.03
C GLN A 75 1.12 9.84 0.05
N SER A 76 -0.08 9.40 -0.33
CA SER A 76 -1.05 8.79 0.61
C SER A 76 -0.46 7.54 1.27
N LEU A 77 0.17 6.66 0.48
CA LEU A 77 0.81 5.45 1.01
C LEU A 77 2.02 5.78 1.91
N HIS A 78 2.82 6.78 1.54
CA HIS A 78 3.96 7.22 2.36
C HIS A 78 3.52 7.58 3.78
N GLU A 79 2.52 8.45 3.90
CA GLU A 79 2.02 8.91 5.20
C GLU A 79 1.43 7.74 6.02
N ALA A 80 0.67 6.84 5.39
CA ALA A 80 0.09 5.69 6.07
C ALA A 80 1.15 4.70 6.59
N VAL A 81 2.15 4.38 5.77
CA VAL A 81 3.26 3.48 6.14
C VAL A 81 4.10 4.11 7.25
N TYR A 82 4.44 5.39 7.12
CA TYR A 82 5.23 6.12 8.10
C TYR A 82 4.51 6.22 9.45
N ALA A 83 3.19 6.45 9.45
CA ALA A 83 2.38 6.47 10.68
C ALA A 83 2.40 5.12 11.43
N GLU A 84 2.28 3.99 10.72
CA GLU A 84 2.31 2.67 11.36
C GLU A 84 3.70 2.30 11.87
N LEU A 85 4.76 2.66 11.13
CA LEU A 85 6.14 2.50 11.60
C LEU A 85 6.40 3.32 12.87
N SER A 86 5.93 4.58 12.90
CA SER A 86 6.04 5.47 14.07
C SER A 86 5.26 4.94 15.28
N ALA A 87 4.19 4.17 15.05
CA ALA A 87 3.45 3.46 16.09
C ALA A 87 4.09 2.12 16.52
N GLY A 88 5.29 1.78 16.01
CA GLY A 88 6.01 0.55 16.31
C GLY A 88 5.35 -0.70 15.73
N ARG A 89 4.60 -0.56 14.62
CA ARG A 89 3.93 -1.67 13.92
C ARG A 89 4.59 -1.89 12.57
N MET A 90 4.81 -3.15 12.20
CA MET A 90 5.34 -3.51 10.88
C MET A 90 4.21 -3.39 9.84
N PRO A 91 4.29 -2.46 8.87
CA PRO A 91 3.28 -2.34 7.82
C PRO A 91 3.45 -3.47 6.79
N ILE A 92 2.34 -4.07 6.39
CA ILE A 92 2.21 -4.97 5.23
C ILE A 92 1.26 -4.28 4.25
N VAL A 93 1.82 -3.80 3.14
CA VAL A 93 1.04 -3.17 2.09
C VAL A 93 0.41 -4.25 1.21
N LEU A 94 -0.92 -4.29 1.20
CA LEU A 94 -1.70 -5.05 0.22
C LEU A 94 -1.83 -4.13 -1.00
N GLY A 95 -0.92 -4.30 -1.96
CA GLY A 95 -0.84 -3.43 -3.12
C GLY A 95 -1.81 -3.81 -4.23
N GLY A 96 -1.91 -2.91 -5.21
CA GLY A 96 -2.25 -3.28 -6.57
C GLY A 96 -0.98 -3.32 -7.43
N ASP A 97 -0.77 -2.32 -8.29
CA ASP A 97 0.45 -2.26 -9.10
C ASP A 97 1.70 -1.85 -8.29
N HIS A 98 2.87 -2.07 -8.89
CA HIS A 98 4.15 -1.92 -8.18
C HIS A 98 4.64 -0.47 -8.05
N CYS A 99 3.94 0.53 -8.62
CA CYS A 99 4.32 1.93 -8.47
C CYS A 99 4.32 2.37 -6.99
N LEU A 100 3.53 1.67 -6.16
CA LEU A 100 3.45 1.81 -4.71
C LEU A 100 4.77 1.55 -3.96
N GLY A 101 5.76 0.96 -4.64
CA GLY A 101 7.12 0.83 -4.11
C GLY A 101 7.72 2.19 -3.74
N ILE A 102 7.38 3.26 -4.46
CA ILE A 102 7.90 4.62 -4.22
C ILE A 102 7.47 5.12 -2.83
N GLY A 103 6.17 5.06 -2.53
CA GLY A 103 5.59 5.52 -1.27
C GLY A 103 6.02 4.67 -0.08
N SER A 104 5.98 3.34 -0.22
CA SER A 104 6.33 2.43 0.87
C SER A 104 7.82 2.48 1.23
N ILE A 105 8.73 2.45 0.24
CA ILE A 105 10.18 2.49 0.49
C ILE A 105 10.59 3.87 1.01
N SER A 106 10.04 4.96 0.47
CA SER A 106 10.38 6.30 0.95
C SER A 106 9.95 6.54 2.40
N ALA A 107 8.82 5.97 2.84
CA ALA A 107 8.38 6.02 4.23
C ALA A 107 9.30 5.24 5.17
N VAL A 108 9.73 4.04 4.77
CA VAL A 108 10.72 3.24 5.53
C VAL A 108 12.04 3.99 5.62
N ALA A 109 12.54 4.53 4.51
CA ALA A 109 13.79 5.28 4.47
C ALA A 109 13.75 6.54 5.36
N ARG A 110 12.60 7.22 5.41
CA ARG A 110 12.38 8.35 6.33
C ARG A 110 12.42 7.88 7.78
N HIS A 111 11.68 6.85 8.14
CA HIS A 111 11.63 6.32 9.50
C HIS A 111 13.04 5.93 10.00
N CYS A 112 13.79 5.14 9.21
CA CYS A 112 15.15 4.72 9.57
C CYS A 112 16.16 5.88 9.70
N ARG A 113 15.88 7.05 9.12
CA ARG A 113 16.74 8.24 9.28
C ARG A 113 16.43 8.99 10.57
N GLU A 114 15.20 8.89 11.05
CA GLU A 114 14.71 9.62 12.23
C GLU A 114 14.83 8.81 13.54
N THR A 115 15.03 7.49 13.44
CA THR A 115 15.24 6.55 14.56
C THR A 115 16.67 6.04 14.62
#